data_AF-A0A0K8W2H7-F1
#
_entry.id   AF-A0A0K8W2H7-F1
#
_cell.length_a   1.000
_cell.length_b   1.000
_cell.length_c   1.000
_cell.angle_alpha   90.00
_cell.angle_beta   90.00
_cell.angle_gamma   90.00
#
_symmetry.space_group_name_H-M   'P 1'
#
loop_
_entity.id
_entity.type
_entity.pdbx_description
1 polymer ?
#
loop_
_entity_poly.entity_id
_entity_poly.type
_entity_poly.pdbx_seq_one_letter_code
_entity_poly.pdbx_strand_id
1 'polypeptide(L)'
;MIKFFTKSKMYTSELMEHIGDYLSNIIHLQVMDMAKGQNQESVKSILGRHTKILVKYMVKLETKGDKTENRVLVFTPVRIYLLIAKVPTKIECHFHYLDIQAVESKKSTHFSIITNDRPYSFATSFDAGSFSANADVILTDLASAIKHIFPTVPLKYIIRKIDIQPPEREVVFSEEFRPTDPRSVGPCGGFSTQYACMCDFHGVPYREEVAWDIDTIYLSHDTRVLNLRDFDHLEPKDLMAIVSALEYNTFFRGLKASHMRLSNETLERILHVLKRSMWLEELHLEALGLRSDFLHKLAVSVITNNNPAIRTIDLSHNLIEDKGASSLCALLGKIVQGAIHLAG
;
A
#
# COMPACT_ATOMS: atom_id res chain seq x y z
N MET A 1 -15.59 -26.43 -69.38
CA MET A 1 -15.62 -27.36 -68.22
C MET A 1 -14.34 -27.33 -67.38
N ILE A 2 -13.14 -27.15 -67.95
CA ILE A 2 -11.85 -27.16 -67.21
C ILE A 2 -11.57 -25.87 -66.39
N LYS A 3 -12.14 -24.71 -66.74
CA LYS A 3 -11.98 -23.45 -65.98
C LYS A 3 -12.84 -23.34 -64.70
N PHE A 4 -13.85 -24.19 -64.52
CA PHE A 4 -14.70 -24.19 -63.31
C PHE A 4 -14.11 -25.07 -62.19
N PHE A 5 -13.45 -26.18 -62.54
CA PHE A 5 -12.81 -27.08 -61.58
C PHE A 5 -11.58 -26.48 -60.90
N THR A 6 -10.84 -25.59 -61.58
CA THR A 6 -9.66 -24.93 -61.03
C THR A 6 -10.00 -23.86 -59.99
N LYS A 7 -11.09 -23.09 -60.19
CA LYS A 7 -11.56 -22.11 -59.21
C LYS A 7 -12.09 -22.78 -57.93
N SER A 8 -12.86 -23.87 -58.05
CA SER A 8 -13.41 -24.59 -56.88
C SER A 8 -12.32 -25.27 -56.02
N LYS A 9 -11.23 -25.75 -56.62
CA LYS A 9 -10.05 -26.26 -55.88
C LYS A 9 -9.26 -25.16 -55.15
N MET A 10 -9.21 -23.96 -55.71
CA MET A 10 -8.48 -22.83 -55.13
C MET A 10 -9.21 -22.24 -53.90
N TYR A 11 -10.55 -22.14 -53.96
CA TYR A 11 -11.37 -21.75 -52.81
C TYR A 11 -11.34 -22.76 -51.66
N THR A 12 -11.15 -24.05 -51.96
CA THR A 12 -11.06 -25.10 -50.92
C THR A 12 -9.68 -25.16 -50.27
N SER A 13 -8.59 -24.81 -50.99
CA SER A 13 -7.26 -24.70 -50.37
C SER A 13 -7.15 -23.49 -49.45
N GLU A 14 -7.63 -22.30 -49.86
CA GLU A 14 -7.62 -21.10 -49.02
C GLU A 14 -8.50 -21.26 -47.77
N LEU A 15 -9.66 -21.91 -47.90
CA LEU A 15 -10.54 -22.16 -46.75
C LEU A 15 -9.92 -23.17 -45.77
N MET A 16 -9.22 -24.21 -46.27
CA MET A 16 -8.51 -25.17 -45.44
C MET A 16 -7.29 -24.55 -44.73
N GLU A 17 -6.60 -23.62 -45.38
CA GLU A 17 -5.49 -22.85 -44.80
C GLU A 17 -5.99 -21.91 -43.68
N HIS A 18 -7.13 -21.23 -43.91
CA HIS A 18 -7.76 -20.41 -42.87
C HIS A 18 -8.32 -21.21 -41.70
N ILE A 19 -8.87 -22.40 -41.94
CA ILE A 19 -9.28 -23.32 -40.87
C ILE A 19 -8.05 -23.81 -40.09
N GLY A 20 -6.94 -24.09 -40.78
CA GLY A 20 -5.65 -24.44 -40.17
C GLY A 20 -5.13 -23.34 -39.25
N ASP A 21 -5.13 -22.09 -39.71
CA ASP A 21 -4.72 -20.92 -38.91
C ASP A 21 -5.66 -20.70 -37.72
N TYR A 22 -6.97 -20.86 -37.91
CA TYR A 22 -7.95 -20.69 -36.84
C TYR A 22 -7.82 -21.78 -35.76
N LEU A 23 -7.63 -23.04 -36.17
CA LEU A 23 -7.39 -24.15 -35.25
C LEU A 23 -6.03 -24.01 -34.55
N SER A 24 -4.99 -23.55 -35.25
CA SER A 24 -3.68 -23.25 -34.67
C SER A 24 -3.77 -22.13 -33.63
N ASN A 25 -4.54 -21.08 -33.91
CA ASN A 25 -4.80 -20.00 -32.95
C ASN A 25 -5.60 -20.47 -31.73
N ILE A 26 -6.60 -21.34 -31.90
CA ILE A 26 -7.35 -21.93 -30.77
C ILE A 26 -6.44 -22.82 -29.93
N ILE A 27 -5.62 -23.67 -30.54
CA ILE A 27 -4.66 -24.53 -29.84
C ILE A 27 -3.63 -23.67 -29.10
N HIS A 28 -3.11 -22.61 -29.73
CA HIS A 28 -2.19 -21.66 -29.11
C HIS A 28 -2.84 -20.96 -27.90
N LEU A 29 -4.07 -20.48 -28.03
CA LEU A 29 -4.82 -19.86 -26.93
C LEU A 29 -5.09 -20.86 -25.79
N GLN A 30 -5.43 -22.11 -26.10
CA GLN A 30 -5.64 -23.17 -25.10
C GLN A 30 -4.34 -23.59 -24.41
N VAL A 31 -3.23 -23.71 -25.13
CA VAL A 31 -1.90 -24.00 -24.56
C VAL A 31 -1.43 -22.86 -23.67
N MET A 32 -1.68 -21.60 -24.06
CA MET A 32 -1.42 -20.44 -23.21
C MET A 32 -2.30 -20.43 -21.95
N ASP A 33 -3.55 -20.87 -22.04
CA ASP A 33 -4.46 -20.95 -20.89
C ASP A 33 -4.05 -22.07 -19.92
N MET A 34 -3.60 -23.21 -20.44
CA MET A 34 -2.99 -24.29 -19.67
C MET A 34 -1.68 -23.86 -18.99
N ALA A 35 -0.83 -23.09 -19.69
CA ALA A 35 0.39 -22.52 -19.12
C ALA A 35 0.10 -21.42 -18.08
N LYS A 36 -0.99 -20.65 -18.24
CA LYS A 36 -1.48 -19.67 -17.25
C LYS A 36 -1.94 -20.37 -15.96
N GLY A 37 -2.63 -21.50 -16.08
CA GLY A 37 -3.10 -22.34 -14.97
C GLY A 37 -1.94 -22.96 -14.18
N GLN A 38 -0.99 -23.60 -14.88
CA GLN A 38 0.21 -24.18 -14.25
C GLN A 38 1.07 -23.13 -13.55
N ASN A 39 1.24 -21.94 -14.15
CA ASN A 39 1.94 -20.85 -13.48
C ASN A 39 1.19 -20.33 -12.25
N GLN A 40 -0.15 -20.35 -12.24
CA GLN A 40 -0.92 -19.89 -11.07
C GLN A 40 -0.81 -20.85 -9.89
N GLU A 41 -0.85 -22.15 -10.14
CA GLU A 41 -0.63 -23.18 -9.12
C GLU A 41 0.80 -23.15 -8.59
N SER A 42 1.80 -22.99 -9.47
CA SER A 42 3.21 -22.82 -9.09
C SER A 42 3.41 -21.62 -8.16
N VAL A 43 2.87 -20.44 -8.52
CA VAL A 43 2.98 -19.23 -7.69
C VAL A 43 2.29 -19.40 -6.33
N LYS A 44 1.06 -19.96 -6.29
CA LYS A 44 0.36 -20.22 -5.02
C LYS A 44 1.08 -21.24 -4.15
N SER A 45 1.77 -22.22 -4.74
CA SER A 45 2.53 -23.22 -3.97
C SER A 45 3.71 -22.59 -3.22
N ILE A 46 4.29 -21.52 -3.77
CA ILE A 46 5.47 -20.84 -3.20
C ILE A 46 5.07 -19.72 -2.24
N LEU A 47 4.05 -18.93 -2.60
CA LEU A 47 3.55 -17.84 -1.75
C LEU A 47 2.67 -18.32 -0.59
N GLY A 48 2.26 -19.58 -0.59
CA GLY A 48 1.29 -20.14 0.35
C GLY A 48 -0.13 -20.19 -0.24
N ARG A 49 -0.84 -21.29 0.01
CA ARG A 49 -2.15 -21.58 -0.61
C ARG A 49 -3.23 -20.54 -0.32
N HIS A 50 -3.12 -19.84 0.82
CA HIS A 50 -4.07 -18.83 1.27
C HIS A 50 -3.69 -17.41 0.84
N THR A 51 -2.52 -17.22 0.21
CA THR A 51 -2.09 -15.91 -0.26
C THR A 51 -2.93 -15.48 -1.45
N LYS A 52 -3.70 -14.40 -1.27
CA LYS A 52 -4.49 -13.78 -2.33
C LYS A 52 -3.53 -13.14 -3.34
N ILE A 53 -3.69 -13.51 -4.60
CA ILE A 53 -3.00 -12.88 -5.73
C ILE A 53 -3.98 -11.91 -6.36
N LEU A 54 -3.59 -10.64 -6.47
CA LEU A 54 -4.38 -9.61 -7.14
C LEU A 54 -4.18 -9.68 -8.66
N VAL A 55 -2.92 -9.66 -9.09
CA VAL A 55 -2.54 -9.73 -10.51
C VAL A 55 -1.12 -10.27 -10.66
N LYS A 56 -0.80 -10.80 -11.84
CA LYS A 56 0.55 -11.25 -12.20
C LYS A 56 0.92 -10.75 -13.60
N TYR A 57 2.17 -10.32 -13.76
CA TYR A 57 2.72 -9.80 -15.01
C TYR A 57 4.02 -10.51 -15.37
N MET A 58 4.16 -10.89 -16.63
CA MET A 58 5.47 -11.27 -17.18
C MET A 58 6.19 -9.99 -17.60
N VAL A 59 7.38 -9.75 -17.05
CA VAL A 59 8.17 -8.55 -17.26
C VAL A 59 9.63 -8.92 -17.51
N LYS A 60 10.36 -8.01 -18.15
CA LYS A 60 11.80 -8.11 -18.33
C LYS A 60 12.48 -7.20 -17.33
N LEU A 61 13.12 -7.76 -16.31
CA LEU A 61 13.91 -6.99 -15.36
C LEU A 61 15.22 -6.57 -16.04
N GLU A 62 15.51 -5.28 -16.03
CA GLU A 62 16.77 -4.73 -16.52
C GLU A 62 17.89 -4.98 -15.50
N THR A 63 19.01 -5.50 -15.98
CA THR A 63 20.19 -5.81 -15.17
C THR A 63 21.39 -5.01 -15.67
N LYS A 64 22.49 -5.02 -14.91
CA LYS A 64 23.70 -4.28 -15.30
C LYS A 64 24.22 -4.75 -16.67
N GLY A 65 24.49 -3.80 -17.56
CA GLY A 65 25.05 -4.04 -18.90
C GLY A 65 24.02 -4.34 -19.98
N ASP A 66 22.87 -3.63 -19.98
CA ASP A 66 21.79 -3.70 -20.98
C ASP A 66 21.19 -5.11 -21.20
N LYS A 67 21.41 -6.01 -20.26
CA LYS A 67 20.81 -7.35 -20.27
C LYS A 67 19.46 -7.31 -19.58
N THR A 68 18.50 -8.03 -20.14
CA THR A 68 17.20 -8.23 -19.53
C THR A 68 17.00 -9.68 -19.14
N GLU A 69 16.29 -9.90 -18.04
CA GLU A 69 15.92 -11.23 -17.59
C GLU A 69 14.42 -11.35 -17.39
N ASN A 70 13.82 -12.44 -17.89
CA ASN A 70 12.40 -12.69 -17.73
C ASN A 70 12.06 -12.97 -16.25
N ARG A 71 11.05 -12.27 -15.75
CA ARG A 71 10.55 -12.35 -14.38
C ARG A 71 9.03 -12.31 -14.34
N VAL A 72 8.46 -12.86 -13.28
CA VAL A 72 7.04 -12.72 -12.97
C VAL A 72 6.89 -11.77 -11.80
N LEU A 73 6.20 -10.66 -12.04
CA LEU A 73 5.82 -9.70 -11.02
C LEU A 73 4.44 -10.09 -10.49
N VAL A 74 4.30 -10.30 -9.18
CA VAL A 74 3.06 -10.77 -8.55
C VAL A 74 2.63 -9.76 -7.50
N PHE A 75 1.42 -9.22 -7.65
CA PHE A 75 0.84 -8.29 -6.69
C PHE A 75 -0.05 -9.07 -5.74
N THR A 76 0.14 -8.83 -4.45
CA THR A 76 -0.70 -9.33 -3.36
C THR A 76 -1.34 -8.13 -2.65
N PRO A 77 -2.26 -8.31 -1.69
CA PRO A 77 -2.88 -7.18 -1.01
C PRO A 77 -1.92 -6.17 -0.37
N VAL A 78 -0.69 -6.56 -0.01
CA VAL A 78 0.25 -5.71 0.75
C VAL A 78 1.69 -5.69 0.18
N ARG A 79 2.05 -6.66 -0.66
CA ARG A 79 3.42 -6.85 -1.18
C ARG A 79 3.45 -7.09 -2.69
N ILE A 80 4.59 -6.76 -3.28
CA ILE A 80 4.99 -7.19 -4.62
C ILE A 80 6.07 -8.26 -4.50
N TYR A 81 5.89 -9.37 -5.21
CA TYR A 81 6.88 -10.43 -5.32
C TYR A 81 7.46 -10.45 -6.73
N LEU A 82 8.78 -10.61 -6.82
CA LEU A 82 9.50 -10.83 -8.05
C LEU A 82 9.97 -12.29 -8.09
N LEU A 83 9.50 -13.04 -9.08
CA LEU A 83 9.78 -14.46 -9.22
C LEU A 83 10.62 -14.73 -10.47
N ILE A 84 11.52 -15.69 -10.39
CA ILE A 84 12.29 -16.19 -11.53
C ILE A 84 11.37 -17.04 -12.41
N ALA A 85 11.23 -16.69 -13.68
CA ALA A 85 10.45 -17.42 -14.68
C ALA A 85 11.18 -18.71 -15.17
N LYS A 86 11.66 -19.54 -14.23
CA LYS A 86 12.24 -20.86 -14.47
C LYS A 86 11.43 -21.91 -13.71
N VAL A 87 11.53 -23.18 -14.09
CA VAL A 87 10.92 -24.31 -13.36
C VAL A 87 12.02 -25.03 -12.56
N PRO A 88 11.89 -25.19 -11.23
CA PRO A 88 10.80 -24.69 -10.40
C PRO A 88 10.90 -23.17 -10.21
N THR A 89 9.73 -22.52 -10.14
CA THR A 89 9.64 -21.08 -9.87
C THR A 89 10.20 -20.80 -8.48
N LYS A 90 10.90 -19.68 -8.32
CA LYS A 90 11.48 -19.26 -7.03
C LYS A 90 11.24 -17.77 -6.81
N ILE A 91 11.00 -17.39 -5.56
CA ILE A 91 11.02 -15.98 -5.15
C ILE A 91 12.47 -15.50 -5.24
N GLU A 92 12.71 -14.47 -6.05
CA GLU A 92 13.99 -13.78 -6.09
C GLU A 92 14.05 -12.70 -5.00
N CYS A 93 13.01 -11.89 -4.92
CA CYS A 93 12.84 -10.90 -3.87
C CYS A 93 11.37 -10.46 -3.74
N HIS A 94 11.06 -9.72 -2.68
CA HIS A 94 9.78 -9.07 -2.49
C HIS A 94 9.98 -7.73 -1.77
N PHE A 95 8.98 -6.86 -1.81
CA PHE A 95 8.96 -5.64 -1.04
C PHE A 95 7.51 -5.25 -0.71
N HIS A 96 7.33 -4.52 0.39
CA HIS A 96 6.04 -4.02 0.81
C HIS A 96 5.68 -2.75 0.02
N TYR A 97 4.39 -2.47 -0.17
CA TYR A 97 3.99 -1.24 -0.88
C TYR A 97 4.51 0.03 -0.19
N LEU A 98 4.62 0.03 1.14
CA LEU A 98 5.17 1.14 1.91
C LEU A 98 6.70 1.31 1.77
N ASP A 99 7.40 0.33 1.19
CA ASP A 99 8.83 0.47 0.88
C ASP A 99 9.09 1.30 -0.38
N ILE A 100 8.06 1.49 -1.22
CA ILE A 100 8.15 2.21 -2.49
C ILE A 100 8.38 3.70 -2.21
N GLN A 101 9.56 4.19 -2.58
CA GLN A 101 9.95 5.59 -2.49
C GLN A 101 9.57 6.35 -3.75
N ALA A 102 9.74 5.73 -4.92
CA ALA A 102 9.40 6.37 -6.18
C ALA A 102 8.91 5.40 -7.25
N VAL A 103 8.10 5.91 -8.16
CA VAL A 103 7.65 5.23 -9.38
C VAL A 103 7.98 6.13 -10.56
N GLU A 104 8.69 5.60 -11.54
CA GLU A 104 9.13 6.35 -12.72
C GLU A 104 8.78 5.61 -14.01
N SER A 105 8.33 6.33 -15.04
CA SER A 105 8.01 5.73 -16.35
C SER A 105 8.11 6.76 -17.46
N LYS A 106 9.20 6.73 -18.21
CA LYS A 106 9.46 7.67 -19.32
C LYS A 106 8.87 7.22 -20.66
N LYS A 107 8.49 5.95 -20.78
CA LYS A 107 7.97 5.32 -22.00
C LYS A 107 6.82 4.38 -21.61
N SER A 108 5.85 4.15 -22.50
CA SER A 108 4.75 3.19 -22.27
C SER A 108 5.19 1.74 -22.12
N THR A 109 6.46 1.47 -22.41
CA THR A 109 7.03 0.12 -22.40
C THR A 109 8.00 -0.11 -21.25
N HIS A 110 8.31 0.92 -20.45
CA HIS A 110 9.32 0.83 -19.39
C HIS A 110 8.84 1.55 -18.14
N PHE A 111 9.03 0.94 -16.99
CA PHE A 111 8.77 1.56 -15.69
C PHE A 111 9.81 1.13 -14.67
N SER A 112 9.99 1.94 -13.63
CA SER A 112 10.87 1.65 -12.51
C SER A 112 10.12 1.82 -11.20
N ILE A 113 10.31 0.87 -10.29
CA ILE A 113 9.86 0.95 -8.89
C ILE A 113 11.12 1.07 -8.03
N ILE A 114 11.24 2.18 -7.32
CA ILE A 114 12.40 2.47 -6.46
C ILE A 114 11.97 2.25 -5.02
N THR A 115 12.60 1.28 -4.35
CA THR A 115 12.34 0.98 -2.93
C THR A 115 13.43 1.57 -2.03
N ASN A 116 13.27 1.44 -0.71
CA ASN A 116 14.30 1.79 0.27
C ASN A 116 15.66 1.11 0.01
N ASP A 117 15.65 -0.11 -0.53
CA ASP A 117 16.87 -0.91 -0.71
C ASP A 117 17.53 -0.69 -2.08
N ARG A 118 16.75 -0.74 -3.16
CA ARG A 118 17.27 -0.64 -4.53
C ARG A 118 16.21 -0.26 -5.56
N PRO A 119 16.62 0.30 -6.72
CA PRO A 119 15.74 0.47 -7.86
C PRO A 119 15.52 -0.84 -8.62
N TYR A 120 14.30 -1.02 -9.14
CA TYR A 120 13.92 -2.10 -10.06
C TYR A 120 13.39 -1.49 -11.35
N SER A 121 14.08 -1.72 -12.47
CA SER A 121 13.67 -1.23 -13.79
C SER A 121 13.17 -2.38 -14.64
N PHE A 122 12.02 -2.19 -15.27
CA PHE A 122 11.30 -3.21 -16.00
C PHE A 122 10.95 -2.73 -17.40
N ALA A 123 11.10 -3.63 -18.37
CA ALA A 123 10.53 -3.51 -19.69
C ALA A 123 9.33 -4.46 -19.83
N THR A 124 8.28 -4.00 -20.49
CA THR A 124 7.13 -4.83 -20.85
C THR A 124 7.44 -5.69 -22.07
N SER A 125 6.95 -6.94 -22.10
CA SER A 125 7.07 -7.81 -23.29
C SER A 125 5.83 -7.71 -24.17
N PHE A 126 6.04 -7.47 -25.47
CA PHE A 126 5.01 -7.56 -26.51
C PHE A 126 4.90 -9.00 -26.99
N ASP A 127 4.35 -9.88 -26.16
CA ASP A 127 4.01 -11.23 -26.59
C ASP A 127 2.50 -11.23 -26.84
N ALA A 128 2.10 -11.48 -28.09
CA ALA A 128 0.71 -11.45 -28.54
C ALA A 128 -0.15 -12.38 -27.68
N GLY A 129 -1.01 -11.79 -26.83
CA GLY A 129 -1.89 -12.50 -25.90
C GLY A 129 -1.80 -12.08 -24.43
N SER A 130 -0.90 -11.16 -24.07
CA SER A 130 -0.72 -10.67 -22.69
C SER A 130 -1.20 -9.22 -22.49
N PHE A 131 -1.97 -8.96 -21.43
CA PHE A 131 -2.30 -7.62 -20.91
C PHE A 131 -1.06 -6.83 -20.43
N SER A 132 0.13 -7.47 -20.43
CA SER A 132 1.40 -6.89 -19.98
C SER A 132 2.11 -6.00 -21.01
N ALA A 133 1.51 -5.68 -22.16
CA ALA A 133 2.18 -4.92 -23.21
C ALA A 133 2.43 -3.45 -22.86
N ASN A 134 1.69 -2.89 -21.89
CA ASN A 134 1.77 -1.49 -21.49
C ASN A 134 2.08 -1.35 -20.00
N ALA A 135 3.14 -0.61 -19.68
CA ALA A 135 3.54 -0.26 -18.33
C ALA A 135 2.43 0.45 -17.56
N ASP A 136 1.59 1.23 -18.25
CA ASP A 136 0.48 1.96 -17.62
C ASP A 136 -0.54 1.04 -16.95
N VAL A 137 -0.77 -0.15 -17.51
CA VAL A 137 -1.70 -1.14 -16.92
C VAL A 137 -1.14 -1.65 -15.60
N ILE A 138 0.15 -1.97 -15.57
CA ILE A 138 0.86 -2.43 -14.36
C ILE A 138 0.87 -1.33 -13.29
N LEU A 139 1.15 -0.09 -13.71
CA LEU A 139 1.14 1.06 -12.80
C LEU A 139 -0.26 1.40 -12.29
N THR A 140 -1.31 1.16 -13.09
CA THR A 140 -2.72 1.28 -12.68
C THR A 140 -3.10 0.26 -11.63
N ASP A 141 -2.68 -0.99 -11.79
CA ASP A 141 -2.92 -2.00 -10.78
C ASP A 141 -2.10 -1.75 -9.51
N LEU A 142 -0.91 -1.15 -9.62
CA LEU A 142 -0.10 -0.74 -8.48
C LEU A 142 -0.82 0.35 -7.68
N ALA A 143 -1.26 1.40 -8.37
CA ALA A 143 -2.04 2.49 -7.79
C ALA A 143 -3.31 1.95 -7.13
N SER A 144 -4.03 1.06 -7.82
CA SER A 144 -5.27 0.44 -7.33
C SER A 144 -5.05 -0.45 -6.10
N ALA A 145 -3.97 -1.24 -6.08
CA ALA A 145 -3.63 -2.06 -4.93
C ALA A 145 -3.32 -1.21 -3.69
N ILE A 146 -2.58 -0.11 -3.85
CA ILE A 146 -2.29 0.83 -2.76
C ILE A 146 -3.57 1.56 -2.32
N LYS A 147 -4.40 2.00 -3.26
CA LYS A 147 -5.69 2.65 -2.98
C LYS A 147 -6.70 1.72 -2.33
N HIS A 148 -6.64 0.42 -2.57
CA HIS A 148 -7.47 -0.54 -1.85
C HIS A 148 -7.13 -0.57 -0.34
N ILE A 149 -5.87 -0.32 0.03
CA ILE A 149 -5.46 -0.21 1.43
C ILE A 149 -5.77 1.18 1.99
N PHE A 150 -5.46 2.23 1.21
CA PHE A 150 -5.53 3.62 1.62
C PHE A 150 -6.47 4.43 0.71
N PRO A 151 -7.78 4.13 0.72
CA PRO A 151 -8.73 4.66 -0.27
C PRO A 151 -8.85 6.19 -0.23
N THR A 152 -8.82 6.75 0.98
CA THR A 152 -9.01 8.18 1.25
C THR A 152 -7.71 8.99 1.25
N VAL A 153 -6.56 8.33 1.06
CA VAL A 153 -5.25 8.97 1.14
C VAL A 153 -4.71 9.25 -0.27
N PRO A 154 -4.25 10.48 -0.55
CA PRO A 154 -3.46 10.82 -1.73
C PRO A 154 -2.32 9.83 -2.02
N LEU A 155 -2.20 9.31 -3.25
CA LEU A 155 -1.09 8.42 -3.60
C LEU A 155 0.28 9.10 -3.43
N LYS A 156 0.36 10.40 -3.75
CA LYS A 156 1.54 11.25 -3.51
C LYS A 156 1.95 11.39 -2.03
N TYR A 157 1.04 11.10 -1.10
CA TYR A 157 1.34 11.09 0.33
C TYR A 157 1.94 9.73 0.78
N ILE A 158 1.70 8.68 0.00
CA ILE A 158 2.20 7.33 0.25
C ILE A 158 3.53 7.13 -0.49
N ILE A 159 3.57 7.40 -1.81
CA ILE A 159 4.75 7.34 -2.67
C ILE A 159 5.35 8.73 -2.79
N ARG A 160 6.59 8.91 -2.35
CA ARG A 160 7.23 10.24 -2.25
C ARG A 160 7.47 10.91 -3.59
N LYS A 161 7.72 10.14 -4.65
CA LYS A 161 7.97 10.66 -5.99
C LYS A 161 7.27 9.82 -7.05
N ILE A 162 6.47 10.46 -7.88
CA ILE A 162 5.83 9.84 -9.04
C ILE A 162 6.28 10.67 -10.25
N ASP A 163 6.92 10.04 -11.23
CA ASP A 163 7.45 10.70 -12.43
C ASP A 163 7.09 9.88 -13.67
N ILE A 164 5.91 10.16 -14.23
CA ILE A 164 5.39 9.45 -15.40
C ILE A 164 5.33 10.44 -16.56
N GLN A 165 6.06 10.13 -17.63
CA GLN A 165 6.16 10.97 -18.81
C GLN A 165 5.54 10.28 -20.05
N PRO A 166 4.83 11.04 -20.90
CA PRO A 166 4.42 12.42 -20.66
C PRO A 166 3.30 12.52 -19.58
N PRO A 167 3.06 13.70 -18.96
CA PRO A 167 2.19 13.85 -17.78
C PRO A 167 0.75 13.35 -17.94
N GLU A 168 0.23 13.27 -19.17
CA GLU A 168 -1.11 12.74 -19.46
C GLU A 168 -1.25 11.26 -19.08
N ARG A 169 -0.14 10.52 -18.95
CA ARG A 169 -0.12 9.14 -18.45
C ARG A 169 -0.20 9.05 -16.92
N GLU A 170 0.04 10.15 -16.21
CA GLU A 170 -0.02 10.20 -14.75
C GLU A 170 -1.46 10.28 -14.23
N VAL A 171 -2.49 10.40 -15.09
CA VAL A 171 -3.91 10.47 -14.70
C VAL A 171 -4.32 9.31 -13.78
N VAL A 172 -3.66 8.16 -13.90
CA VAL A 172 -3.83 6.99 -13.03
C VAL A 172 -3.47 7.26 -11.56
N PHE A 173 -2.54 8.18 -11.31
CA PHE A 173 -2.10 8.64 -10.00
C PHE A 173 -2.70 10.00 -9.62
N SER A 174 -3.45 10.64 -10.52
CA SER A 174 -4.08 11.93 -10.27
C SER A 174 -5.34 11.79 -9.40
N GLU A 175 -5.56 12.79 -8.54
CA GLU A 175 -6.57 12.77 -7.49
C GLU A 175 -8.01 13.01 -7.97
N GLU A 176 -8.24 13.08 -9.28
CA GLU A 176 -9.56 13.37 -9.86
C GLU A 176 -10.54 12.20 -9.73
N PHE A 177 -10.10 11.04 -9.26
CA PHE A 177 -11.00 9.97 -8.84
C PHE A 177 -11.61 10.25 -7.47
N ARG A 178 -12.65 11.11 -7.53
CA ARG A 178 -13.97 11.10 -6.86
C ARG A 178 -14.08 10.67 -5.40
N PRO A 179 -15.09 11.17 -4.66
CA PRO A 179 -15.48 10.59 -3.38
C PRO A 179 -15.70 9.10 -3.62
N THR A 180 -14.85 8.27 -3.04
CA THR A 180 -15.10 6.83 -2.99
C THR A 180 -16.48 6.72 -2.35
N ASP A 181 -17.41 5.97 -2.97
CA ASP A 181 -18.68 5.63 -2.32
C ASP A 181 -18.34 5.24 -0.88
N PRO A 182 -18.90 5.86 0.17
CA PRO A 182 -18.55 5.52 1.54
C PRO A 182 -18.62 4.01 1.81
N ARG A 183 -19.48 3.29 1.08
CA ARG A 183 -19.60 1.83 1.09
C ARG A 183 -18.33 1.10 0.59
N SER A 184 -17.57 1.73 -0.29
CA SER A 184 -16.33 1.18 -0.88
C SER A 184 -15.09 1.41 -0.01
N VAL A 185 -15.13 2.37 0.93
CA VAL A 185 -14.04 2.62 1.89
C VAL A 185 -14.07 1.61 3.04
N GLY A 186 -15.27 1.18 3.43
CA GLY A 186 -15.49 0.30 4.57
C GLY A 186 -15.54 1.04 5.91
N PRO A 187 -15.74 0.30 7.01
CA PRO A 187 -15.82 0.84 8.36
C PRO A 187 -14.60 1.69 8.74
N CYS A 188 -14.83 2.73 9.54
CA CYS A 188 -13.78 3.56 10.12
C CYS A 188 -12.68 4.00 9.14
N GLY A 189 -13.05 4.33 7.89
CA GLY A 189 -12.09 4.77 6.87
C GLY A 189 -11.22 3.65 6.29
N GLY A 190 -11.67 2.39 6.37
CA GLY A 190 -10.93 1.21 5.94
C GLY A 190 -9.85 0.77 6.93
N PHE A 191 -10.03 1.07 8.22
CA PHE A 191 -9.02 0.83 9.25
C PHE A 191 -8.53 -0.62 9.26
N SER A 192 -9.43 -1.60 9.22
CA SER A 192 -9.06 -3.02 9.30
C SER A 192 -8.11 -3.47 8.18
N THR A 193 -8.29 -2.96 6.95
CA THR A 193 -7.36 -3.19 5.83
C THR A 193 -6.01 -2.53 6.07
N GLN A 194 -6.00 -1.30 6.61
CA GLN A 194 -4.78 -0.57 6.95
C GLN A 194 -4.02 -1.24 8.09
N TYR A 195 -4.73 -1.75 9.10
CA TYR A 195 -4.16 -2.50 10.21
C TYR A 195 -3.55 -3.81 9.74
N ALA A 196 -4.23 -4.58 8.88
CA ALA A 196 -3.65 -5.78 8.28
C ALA A 196 -2.36 -5.48 7.48
N CYS A 197 -2.35 -4.37 6.73
CA CYS A 197 -1.16 -3.86 6.04
C CYS A 197 -0.02 -3.55 7.01
N MET A 198 -0.31 -2.83 8.11
CA MET A 198 0.69 -2.52 9.13
C MET A 198 1.19 -3.74 9.90
N CYS A 199 0.32 -4.74 10.11
CA CYS A 199 0.72 -6.01 10.72
C CYS A 199 1.77 -6.72 9.87
N ASP A 200 1.52 -6.85 8.56
CA ASP A 200 2.47 -7.44 7.62
C ASP A 200 3.78 -6.63 7.54
N PHE A 201 3.67 -5.29 7.48
CA PHE A 201 4.82 -4.40 7.41
C PHE A 201 5.73 -4.51 8.65
N HIS A 202 5.13 -4.57 9.84
CA HIS A 202 5.88 -4.68 11.10
C HIS A 202 6.20 -6.12 11.51
N GLY A 203 5.73 -7.12 10.76
CA GLY A 203 5.94 -8.54 11.06
C GLY A 203 5.24 -8.99 12.35
N VAL A 204 4.06 -8.42 12.64
CA VAL A 204 3.24 -8.81 13.80
C VAL A 204 1.99 -9.57 13.36
N PRO A 205 1.45 -10.48 14.20
CA PRO A 205 0.24 -11.22 13.86
C PRO A 205 -0.98 -10.30 13.72
N TYR A 206 -1.79 -10.52 12.69
CA TYR A 206 -3.09 -9.86 12.58
C TYR A 206 -4.04 -10.38 13.66
N ARG A 207 -4.64 -9.45 14.42
CA ARG A 207 -5.63 -9.76 15.46
C ARG A 207 -7.03 -9.45 14.95
N GLU A 208 -7.81 -10.50 14.72
CA GLU A 208 -9.20 -10.36 14.25
C GLU A 208 -10.08 -9.56 15.22
N GLU A 209 -9.83 -9.67 16.52
CA GLU A 209 -10.56 -8.93 17.56
C GLU A 209 -10.40 -7.41 17.43
N VAL A 210 -9.21 -6.92 17.05
CA VAL A 210 -8.97 -5.48 16.84
C VAL A 210 -9.82 -4.97 15.68
N ALA A 211 -9.82 -5.70 14.56
CA ALA A 211 -10.61 -5.34 13.40
C ALA A 211 -12.11 -5.41 13.71
N TRP A 212 -12.55 -6.43 14.45
CA TRP A 212 -13.95 -6.58 14.82
C TRP A 212 -14.43 -5.45 15.74
N ASP A 213 -13.66 -5.09 16.77
CA ASP A 213 -13.98 -3.98 17.67
C ASP A 213 -14.08 -2.66 16.90
N ILE A 214 -13.17 -2.42 15.96
CA ILE A 214 -13.16 -1.17 15.20
C ILE A 214 -14.31 -1.14 14.18
N ASP A 215 -14.49 -2.21 13.41
CA ASP A 215 -15.52 -2.26 12.37
C ASP A 215 -16.94 -2.34 12.94
N THR A 216 -17.08 -2.80 14.18
CA THR A 216 -18.39 -3.00 14.83
C THR A 216 -18.65 -1.98 15.94
N ILE A 217 -17.82 -1.95 16.99
CA ILE A 217 -18.06 -1.13 18.18
C ILE A 217 -17.75 0.33 17.87
N TYR A 218 -16.56 0.65 17.37
CA TYR A 218 -16.18 2.03 17.06
C TYR A 218 -17.05 2.63 15.96
N LEU A 219 -17.33 1.86 14.90
CA LEU A 219 -18.22 2.30 13.83
C LEU A 219 -19.63 2.60 14.35
N SER A 220 -20.23 1.71 15.15
CA SER A 220 -21.61 1.87 15.62
C SER A 220 -21.79 3.08 16.55
N HIS A 221 -20.73 3.47 17.27
CA HIS A 221 -20.73 4.63 18.15
C HIS A 221 -20.14 5.89 17.48
N ASP A 222 -19.79 5.85 16.19
CA ASP A 222 -19.06 6.90 15.46
C ASP A 222 -17.84 7.44 16.24
N THR A 223 -17.14 6.55 16.95
CA THR A 223 -16.06 6.94 17.87
C THR A 223 -14.83 7.38 17.08
N ARG A 224 -14.47 8.66 17.19
CA ARG A 224 -13.35 9.26 16.43
C ARG A 224 -12.03 9.31 17.18
N VAL A 225 -11.99 8.92 18.45
CA VAL A 225 -10.77 8.85 19.25
C VAL A 225 -10.44 7.39 19.51
N LEU A 226 -9.35 6.88 18.92
CA LEU A 226 -8.90 5.52 19.14
C LEU A 226 -8.28 5.41 20.54
N ASN A 227 -8.88 4.61 21.41
CA ASN A 227 -8.44 4.44 22.78
C ASN A 227 -7.63 3.14 22.92
N LEU A 228 -6.31 3.24 23.14
CA LEU A 228 -5.44 2.07 23.28
C LEU A 228 -5.79 1.21 24.50
N ARG A 229 -6.53 1.75 25.47
CA ARG A 229 -7.05 0.97 26.62
C ARG A 229 -7.98 -0.16 26.23
N ASP A 230 -8.70 0.00 25.13
CA ASP A 230 -9.64 -1.02 24.67
C ASP A 230 -8.90 -2.29 24.19
N PHE A 231 -7.58 -2.19 24.00
CA PHE A 231 -6.71 -3.25 23.49
C PHE A 231 -5.57 -3.59 24.45
N ASP A 232 -5.65 -3.22 25.74
CA ASP A 232 -4.54 -3.36 26.68
C ASP A 232 -4.23 -4.80 27.13
N HIS A 233 -5.10 -5.75 26.75
CA HIS A 233 -4.87 -7.19 26.86
C HIS A 233 -3.92 -7.76 25.79
N LEU A 234 -3.64 -6.99 24.72
CA LEU A 234 -2.76 -7.41 23.64
C LEU A 234 -1.29 -7.20 23.95
N GLU A 235 -0.41 -7.79 23.14
CA GLU A 235 1.03 -7.57 23.29
C GLU A 235 1.41 -6.15 22.87
N PRO A 236 2.50 -5.56 23.44
CA PRO A 236 2.90 -4.19 23.10
C PRO A 236 3.17 -3.94 21.60
N LYS A 237 3.57 -4.99 20.88
CA LYS A 237 3.78 -4.93 19.41
C LYS A 237 2.47 -4.87 18.63
N ASP A 238 1.40 -5.49 19.13
CA ASP A 238 0.07 -5.39 18.55
C ASP A 238 -0.42 -3.93 18.65
N LEU A 239 -0.28 -3.29 19.83
CA LEU A 239 -0.61 -1.87 20.03
C LEU A 239 0.18 -0.94 19.08
N MET A 240 1.45 -1.24 18.86
CA MET A 240 2.28 -0.48 17.92
C MET A 240 1.74 -0.59 16.48
N ALA A 241 1.28 -1.76 16.03
CA ALA A 241 0.64 -1.90 14.72
C ALA A 241 -0.72 -1.20 14.62
N ILE A 242 -1.51 -1.17 15.70
CA ILE A 242 -2.76 -0.39 15.77
C ILE A 242 -2.47 1.11 15.57
N VAL A 243 -1.52 1.66 16.34
CA VAL A 243 -1.08 3.05 16.19
C VAL A 243 -0.55 3.31 14.78
N SER A 244 0.16 2.35 14.20
CA SER A 244 0.74 2.47 12.87
C SER A 244 -0.30 2.73 11.78
N ALA A 245 -1.49 2.15 11.89
CA ALA A 245 -2.56 2.33 10.91
C ALA A 245 -3.07 3.78 10.87
N LEU A 246 -2.96 4.53 11.98
CA LEU A 246 -3.37 5.93 12.07
C LEU A 246 -2.54 6.88 11.19
N GLU A 247 -1.37 6.46 10.69
CA GLU A 247 -0.55 7.26 9.77
C GLU A 247 -1.30 7.61 8.47
N TYR A 248 -2.18 6.70 8.03
CA TYR A 248 -2.93 6.78 6.77
C TYR A 248 -4.44 6.65 6.97
N ASN A 249 -4.92 6.61 8.20
CA ASN A 249 -6.35 6.60 8.48
C ASN A 249 -6.89 8.03 8.52
N THR A 250 -7.99 8.30 7.82
CA THR A 250 -8.63 9.62 7.75
C THR A 250 -9.94 9.70 8.54
N PHE A 251 -10.34 8.62 9.21
CA PHE A 251 -11.57 8.54 10.01
C PHE A 251 -11.31 8.96 11.45
N PHE A 252 -10.27 8.41 12.07
CA PHE A 252 -9.86 8.73 13.43
C PHE A 252 -9.27 10.14 13.50
N ARG A 253 -9.78 10.91 14.45
CA ARG A 253 -9.37 12.29 14.74
C ARG A 253 -8.58 12.40 16.03
N GLY A 254 -8.56 11.36 16.86
CA GLY A 254 -7.71 11.34 18.05
C GLY A 254 -7.12 9.98 18.38
N LEU A 255 -6.07 10.01 19.18
CA LEU A 255 -5.47 8.86 19.83
C LEU A 255 -5.44 9.11 21.34
N LYS A 256 -5.92 8.14 22.12
CA LYS A 256 -5.92 8.18 23.58
C LYS A 256 -5.20 6.97 24.17
N ALA A 257 -4.35 7.22 25.17
CA ALA A 257 -3.77 6.23 26.06
C ALA A 257 -3.72 6.85 27.46
N SER A 258 -4.34 6.20 28.43
CA SER A 258 -4.47 6.75 29.79
C SER A 258 -4.17 5.69 30.85
N HIS A 259 -3.34 6.02 31.84
CA HIS A 259 -2.97 5.17 32.98
C HIS A 259 -2.28 3.82 32.65
N MET A 260 -1.77 3.63 31.44
CA MET A 260 -1.18 2.37 30.97
C MET A 260 0.32 2.50 30.72
N ARG A 261 1.01 1.36 30.63
CA ARG A 261 2.41 1.33 30.22
C ARG A 261 2.52 1.06 28.72
N LEU A 262 2.96 2.05 27.97
CA LEU A 262 3.33 1.88 26.56
C LEU A 262 4.80 1.46 26.43
N SER A 263 5.09 0.64 25.41
CA SER A 263 6.48 0.34 25.06
C SER A 263 7.14 1.56 24.39
N ASN A 264 8.48 1.63 24.44
CA ASN A 264 9.22 2.67 23.73
C ASN A 264 8.95 2.61 22.21
N GLU A 265 8.80 1.41 21.62
CA GLU A 265 8.47 1.25 20.21
C GLU A 265 7.10 1.88 19.87
N THR A 266 6.09 1.64 20.71
CA THR A 266 4.77 2.24 20.55
C THR A 266 4.84 3.77 20.66
N LEU A 267 5.58 4.30 21.64
CA LEU A 267 5.76 5.75 21.82
C LEU A 267 6.46 6.40 20.62
N GLU A 268 7.55 5.81 20.12
CA GLU A 268 8.23 6.29 18.90
C GLU A 268 7.30 6.21 17.68
N ARG A 269 6.42 5.21 17.61
CA ARG A 269 5.46 5.11 16.52
C ARG A 269 4.40 6.21 16.58
N ILE A 270 3.92 6.60 17.76
CA ILE A 270 3.04 7.77 17.94
C ILE A 270 3.73 9.04 17.40
N LEU A 271 5.00 9.25 17.76
CA LEU A 271 5.80 10.39 17.30
C LEU A 271 5.97 10.40 15.78
N HIS A 272 6.16 9.24 15.16
CA HIS A 272 6.24 9.11 13.70
C HIS A 272 4.89 9.45 13.02
N VAL A 273 3.77 8.97 13.56
CA VAL A 273 2.43 9.29 13.05
C VAL A 273 2.21 10.80 13.09
N LEU A 274 2.51 11.47 14.20
CA LEU A 274 2.32 12.92 14.36
C LEU A 274 3.18 13.75 13.40
N LYS A 275 4.38 13.26 13.05
CA LYS A 275 5.28 13.95 12.12
C LYS A 275 4.75 14.01 10.70
N ARG A 276 3.83 13.11 10.33
CA ARG A 276 3.29 12.99 8.97
C ARG A 276 1.81 13.34 8.88
N SER A 277 1.01 12.85 9.82
CA SER A 277 -0.45 12.88 9.77
C SER A 277 -1.00 14.29 9.55
N MET A 278 -1.96 14.39 8.63
CA MET A 278 -2.71 15.62 8.33
C MET A 278 -4.16 15.52 8.83
N TRP A 279 -4.48 14.51 9.63
CA TRP A 279 -5.85 14.16 10.01
C TRP A 279 -6.06 14.02 11.51
N LEU A 280 -4.98 13.75 12.27
CA LEU A 280 -5.02 13.54 13.71
C LEU A 280 -5.06 14.89 14.43
N GLU A 281 -6.18 15.16 15.09
CA GLU A 281 -6.54 16.45 15.70
C GLU A 281 -6.29 16.46 17.21
N GLU A 282 -6.39 15.29 17.85
CA GLU A 282 -6.27 15.16 19.30
C GLU A 282 -5.32 14.04 19.72
N LEU A 283 -4.50 14.32 20.73
CA LEU A 283 -3.58 13.37 21.32
C LEU A 283 -3.73 13.42 22.84
N HIS A 284 -4.16 12.31 23.44
CA HIS A 284 -4.37 12.19 24.87
C HIS A 284 -3.41 11.12 25.42
N LEU A 285 -2.34 11.54 26.09
CA LEU A 285 -1.32 10.66 26.66
C LEU A 285 -1.23 10.91 28.17
N GLU A 286 -2.21 10.38 28.90
CA GLU A 286 -2.45 10.70 30.32
C GLU A 286 -1.80 9.65 31.23
N ALA A 287 -1.12 10.07 32.30
CA ALA A 287 -0.54 9.17 33.31
C ALA A 287 0.29 7.98 32.73
N LEU A 288 1.12 8.23 31.71
CA LEU A 288 1.95 7.20 31.07
C LEU A 288 3.39 7.17 31.60
N GLY A 289 3.73 8.06 32.54
CA GLY A 289 5.08 8.21 33.06
C GLY A 289 6.04 8.84 32.04
N LEU A 290 5.52 9.68 31.15
CA LEU A 290 6.32 10.40 30.15
C LEU A 290 7.28 11.37 30.84
N ARG A 291 8.49 11.48 30.28
CA ARG A 291 9.56 12.36 30.78
C ARG A 291 9.94 13.42 29.74
N SER A 292 10.78 14.37 30.16
CA SER A 292 11.19 15.52 29.35
C SER A 292 11.82 15.17 28.00
N ASP A 293 12.48 14.01 27.87
CA ASP A 293 13.05 13.50 26.62
C ASP A 293 11.97 13.16 25.57
N PHE A 294 10.90 12.47 25.99
CA PHE A 294 9.76 12.20 25.11
C PHE A 294 9.04 13.49 24.72
N LEU A 295 8.79 14.40 25.67
CA LEU A 295 8.12 15.68 25.41
C LEU A 295 8.89 16.53 24.41
N HIS A 296 10.22 16.50 24.44
CA HIS A 296 11.05 17.13 23.43
C HIS A 296 10.82 16.53 22.03
N LYS A 297 10.84 15.20 21.92
CA LYS A 297 10.58 14.53 20.63
C LYS A 297 9.16 14.79 20.12
N LEU A 298 8.16 14.82 21.01
CA LEU A 298 6.79 15.19 20.71
C LEU A 298 6.72 16.58 20.09
N ALA A 299 7.38 17.55 20.73
CA ALA A 299 7.47 18.92 20.22
C ALA A 299 8.08 18.96 18.81
N VAL A 300 9.22 18.30 18.62
CA VAL A 300 9.91 18.24 17.32
C VAL A 300 9.06 17.57 16.24
N SER A 301 8.39 16.46 16.55
CA SER A 301 7.52 15.77 15.59
C SER A 301 6.41 16.67 15.08
N VAL A 302 5.74 17.43 15.95
CA VAL A 302 4.68 18.36 15.53
C VAL A 302 5.24 19.57 14.79
N ILE A 303 6.34 20.17 15.28
CA ILE A 303 6.94 21.35 14.65
C ILE A 303 7.42 21.06 13.23
N THR A 304 7.99 19.87 13.00
CA THR A 304 8.54 19.45 11.70
C THR A 304 7.47 18.93 10.73
N ASN A 305 6.23 18.76 11.18
CA ASN A 305 5.12 18.49 10.28
C ASN A 305 4.76 19.78 9.53
N ASN A 306 4.69 19.71 8.20
CA ASN A 306 4.35 20.85 7.34
C ASN A 306 2.86 21.20 7.42
N ASN A 307 1.99 20.21 7.64
CA ASN A 307 0.53 20.36 7.67
C ASN A 307 -0.08 19.61 8.88
N PRO A 308 0.30 19.96 10.13
CA PRO A 308 -0.24 19.29 11.30
C PRO A 308 -1.73 19.65 11.49
N ALA A 309 -2.56 18.64 11.73
CA ALA A 309 -3.97 18.84 12.12
C ALA A 309 -4.17 18.90 13.64
N ILE A 310 -3.14 18.54 14.41
CA ILE A 310 -3.19 18.45 15.87
C ILE A 310 -3.51 19.81 16.47
N ARG A 311 -4.54 19.84 17.32
CA ARG A 311 -5.03 21.04 18.03
C ARG A 311 -5.18 20.82 19.53
N THR A 312 -5.35 19.57 19.94
CA THR A 312 -5.49 19.18 21.36
C THR A 312 -4.37 18.22 21.74
N ILE A 313 -3.68 18.52 22.85
CA ILE A 313 -2.68 17.64 23.44
C ILE A 313 -2.94 17.57 24.95
N ASP A 314 -3.41 16.43 25.43
CA ASP A 314 -3.56 16.14 26.86
C ASP A 314 -2.36 15.32 27.33
N LEU A 315 -1.60 15.86 28.28
CA LEU A 315 -0.45 15.21 28.92
C LEU A 315 -0.66 15.11 30.43
N SER A 316 -1.91 15.22 30.88
CA SER A 316 -2.25 15.26 32.29
C SER A 316 -1.70 14.07 33.05
N HIS A 317 -1.35 14.31 34.31
CA HIS A 317 -0.83 13.29 35.21
C HIS A 317 0.53 12.69 34.77
N ASN A 318 1.27 13.35 33.88
CA ASN A 318 2.70 13.08 33.66
C ASN A 318 3.56 14.10 34.40
N LEU A 319 4.83 13.73 34.65
CA LEU A 319 5.77 14.66 35.26
C LEU A 319 6.34 15.60 34.19
N ILE A 320 5.83 16.84 34.13
CA ILE A 320 6.31 17.86 33.21
C ILE A 320 7.36 18.74 33.91
N GLU A 321 8.63 18.39 33.73
CA GLU A 321 9.78 19.17 34.20
C GLU A 321 10.03 20.42 33.31
N ASP A 322 10.79 21.41 33.78
CA ASP A 322 11.07 22.68 33.07
C ASP A 322 11.52 22.51 31.61
N LYS A 323 12.35 21.50 31.34
CA LYS A 323 12.82 21.17 29.97
C LYS A 323 11.68 20.67 29.07
N GLY A 324 10.77 19.88 29.64
CA GLY A 324 9.57 19.41 28.98
C GLY A 324 8.62 20.58 28.68
N ALA A 325 8.35 21.41 29.68
CA ALA A 325 7.52 22.61 29.52
C ALA A 325 8.07 23.55 28.43
N SER A 326 9.37 23.81 28.41
CA SER A 326 10.03 24.64 27.39
C SER A 326 9.85 24.08 25.97
N SER A 327 9.92 22.76 25.82
CA SER A 327 9.70 22.09 24.52
C SER A 327 8.23 22.22 24.08
N LEU A 328 7.29 22.07 25.00
CA LEU A 328 5.86 22.23 24.72
C LEU A 328 5.51 23.67 24.33
N CYS A 329 6.13 24.69 24.95
CA CYS A 329 5.95 26.09 24.56
C CYS A 329 6.34 26.34 23.10
N ALA A 330 7.43 25.74 22.62
CA ALA A 330 7.83 25.84 21.22
C ALA A 330 6.82 25.19 20.27
N LEU A 331 6.28 24.03 20.66
CA LEU A 331 5.22 23.34 19.93
C LEU A 331 3.95 24.19 19.84
N LEU A 332 3.57 24.86 20.93
CA LEU A 332 2.37 25.70 20.96
C LEU A 332 2.44 26.81 19.91
N GLY A 333 3.59 27.44 19.74
CA GLY A 333 3.79 28.46 18.70
C GLY A 333 3.46 27.98 17.27
N LYS A 334 3.59 26.68 16.98
CA LYS A 334 3.23 26.08 15.68
C LYS A 334 1.71 25.82 15.54
N ILE A 335 1.03 25.49 16.63
CA ILE A 335 -0.38 25.01 16.62
C ILE A 335 -1.40 26.17 16.74
N VAL A 336 -0.98 27.39 17.10
CA VAL A 336 -1.82 28.57 17.45
C VAL A 336 -2.79 29.10 16.35
N GLN A 337 -3.06 28.37 15.26
CA GLN A 337 -4.18 28.66 14.35
C GLN A 337 -5.56 28.12 14.82
N GLY A 338 -5.71 27.69 16.09
CA GLY A 338 -6.98 27.26 16.68
C GLY A 338 -6.97 27.22 18.21
N ALA A 339 -8.13 26.99 18.85
CA ALA A 339 -8.22 26.84 20.30
C ALA A 339 -7.49 25.56 20.76
N ILE A 340 -6.53 25.72 21.68
CA ILE A 340 -5.71 24.63 22.21
C ILE A 340 -6.15 24.33 23.64
N HIS A 341 -6.45 23.07 23.93
CA HIS A 341 -6.60 22.58 25.29
C HIS A 341 -5.35 21.78 25.66
N LEU A 342 -4.61 22.28 26.64
CA LEU A 342 -3.54 21.54 27.32
C LEU A 342 -3.99 21.26 28.75
N ALA A 343 -4.02 19.98 29.12
CA ALA A 343 -4.06 19.55 30.51
C ALA A 343 -2.72 18.88 30.84
N GLY A 344 -2.17 19.21 32.02
CA GLY A 344 -0.87 18.76 32.52
C GLY A 344 -1.00 18.28 33.95
#